data_AF-A0A4Y9QBQ2-F1
#
_entry.id   AF-A0A4Y9QBQ2-F1
#
_cell.length_a   1.000
_cell.length_b   1.000
_cell.length_c   1.000
_cell.angle_alpha   90.00
_cell.angle_beta   90.00
_cell.angle_gamma   90.00
#
_symmetry.space_group_name_H-M   'P 1'
#
loop_
_entity.id
_entity.type
_entity.pdbx_description
1 polymer ?
#
loop_
_entity_poly.entity_id
_entity_poly.type
_entity_poly.pdbx_seq_one_letter_code
_entity_poly.pdbx_strand_id
1 'polypeptide(L)'
;MWMQIRGYLVPADKADALRAWAVGKDWDGRWMSEHADVHSRLLAAHPSSPDWDWADGNAEPRRLHDQPVPADLFQPIAWYGGTGTSRESAGTQEPTGFVPSRMLYDLLDLRHGNDFRWDDAASLAVSDPTAGMDEASTLVMRRDLADRLAEAGYSMFWTALLNKQRNDHDYGRPGDDYRWLSASASYLMSGGSVECVSAQAWRCRPFPGGDPTPVEWNVRRAG
;
A
#
# COMPACT_ATOMS: atom_id res chain seq x y z
N MET A 1 -11.19 -12.93 -6.03
CA MET A 1 -11.30 -11.59 -5.42
C MET A 1 -9.91 -11.22 -5.00
N TRP A 2 -9.48 -9.99 -5.26
CA TRP A 2 -8.22 -9.46 -4.75
C TRP A 2 -8.46 -8.10 -4.11
N MET A 3 -7.59 -7.75 -3.18
CA MET A 3 -7.60 -6.47 -2.48
C MET A 3 -6.17 -5.96 -2.41
N GLN A 4 -6.01 -4.66 -2.58
CA GLN A 4 -4.75 -3.97 -2.42
C GLN A 4 -4.94 -2.80 -1.47
N ILE A 5 -4.14 -2.76 -0.41
CA ILE A 5 -4.06 -1.63 0.51
C ILE A 5 -2.67 -1.03 0.36
N ARG A 6 -2.59 0.28 0.14
CA ARG A 6 -1.34 1.01 0.06
C ARG A 6 -1.32 2.10 1.11
N GLY A 7 -0.20 2.22 1.81
CA GLY A 7 0.07 3.32 2.74
C GLY A 7 1.02 4.33 2.11
N TYR A 8 0.86 5.59 2.50
CA TYR A 8 1.68 6.72 2.08
C TYR A 8 1.95 7.61 3.29
N LEU A 9 3.20 8.06 3.44
CA LEU A 9 3.55 9.19 4.29
C LEU A 9 3.29 10.49 3.51
N VAL A 10 2.63 11.44 4.16
CA VAL A 10 2.22 12.71 3.56
C VAL A 10 2.62 13.84 4.50
N PRO A 11 3.19 14.95 4.01
CA PRO A 11 3.43 16.12 4.83
C PRO A 11 2.14 16.57 5.53
N ALA A 12 2.19 16.78 6.84
CA ALA A 12 1.02 17.08 7.66
C ALA A 12 0.31 18.37 7.23
N ASP A 13 1.06 19.37 6.73
CA ASP A 13 0.53 20.62 6.19
C ASP A 13 -0.26 20.45 4.88
N LYS A 14 -0.13 19.30 4.21
CA LYS A 14 -0.88 18.94 2.99
C LYS A 14 -2.01 17.94 3.24
N ALA A 15 -2.14 17.41 4.45
CA ALA A 15 -3.09 16.34 4.76
C ALA A 15 -4.55 16.74 4.44
N ASP A 16 -4.95 17.97 4.75
CA ASP A 16 -6.30 18.47 4.46
C ASP A 16 -6.56 18.68 2.96
N ALA A 17 -5.56 19.17 2.22
CA ALA A 17 -5.66 19.31 0.78
C ALA A 17 -5.80 17.94 0.10
N LEU A 18 -5.01 16.95 0.56
CA LEU A 18 -5.11 15.57 0.09
C LEU A 18 -6.45 14.94 0.45
N ARG A 19 -6.95 15.15 1.67
CA ARG A 19 -8.28 14.70 2.12
C ARG A 19 -9.37 15.19 1.17
N ALA A 20 -9.41 16.48 0.89
CA ALA A 20 -10.39 17.07 -0.02
C ALA A 20 -10.27 16.51 -1.45
N TRP A 21 -9.03 16.38 -1.96
CA TRP A 21 -8.77 15.84 -3.29
C TRP A 21 -9.16 14.36 -3.45
N ALA A 22 -9.00 13.56 -2.38
CA ALA A 22 -9.26 12.12 -2.40
C ALA A 22 -10.76 11.76 -2.39
N VAL A 23 -11.66 12.74 -2.20
CA VAL A 23 -13.11 12.52 -2.22
C VAL A 23 -13.56 12.07 -3.62
N GLY A 24 -14.27 10.94 -3.69
CA GLY A 24 -14.81 10.38 -4.94
C GLY A 24 -13.77 9.80 -5.90
N LYS A 25 -12.49 9.74 -5.52
CA LYS A 25 -11.44 9.14 -6.35
C LYS A 25 -11.62 7.62 -6.47
N ASP A 26 -11.45 7.12 -7.69
CA ASP A 26 -11.35 5.70 -7.97
C ASP A 26 -9.89 5.31 -8.09
N TRP A 27 -9.45 4.36 -7.26
CA TRP A 27 -8.06 3.91 -7.20
C TRP A 27 -7.77 2.78 -8.20
N ASP A 28 -8.79 2.29 -8.91
CA ASP A 28 -8.61 1.33 -10.00
C ASP A 28 -7.82 1.95 -11.17
N GLY A 29 -7.01 1.15 -11.84
CA GLY A 29 -6.22 1.59 -13.00
C GLY A 29 -4.75 1.96 -12.73
N ARG A 30 -4.20 1.63 -11.55
CA ARG A 30 -2.74 1.70 -11.25
C ARG A 30 -2.08 3.05 -11.57
N TRP A 31 -2.80 4.15 -11.32
CA TRP A 31 -2.31 5.51 -11.59
C TRP A 31 -1.66 6.17 -10.35
N MET A 32 -1.84 5.59 -9.17
CA MET A 32 -1.09 5.95 -7.96
C MET A 32 0.23 5.21 -7.91
N SER A 33 1.27 5.86 -7.40
CA SER A 33 2.59 5.27 -7.28
C SER A 33 2.58 3.96 -6.47
N GLU A 34 3.35 2.97 -6.93
CA GLU A 34 3.50 1.64 -6.33
C GLU A 34 4.83 1.55 -5.59
N HIS A 35 4.87 0.80 -4.48
CA HIS A 35 6.10 0.64 -3.68
C HIS A 35 7.28 0.21 -4.55
N ALA A 36 8.49 0.66 -4.18
CA ALA A 36 9.69 0.20 -4.84
C ALA A 36 9.77 -1.34 -4.76
N ASP A 37 9.87 -1.97 -5.92
CA ASP A 37 10.09 -3.41 -6.05
C ASP A 37 11.59 -3.68 -6.23
N VAL A 38 12.27 -3.87 -5.11
CA VAL A 38 13.73 -3.87 -5.07
C VAL A 38 14.24 -5.31 -5.03
N HIS A 39 14.39 -5.91 -6.21
CA HIS A 39 14.97 -7.25 -6.36
C HIS A 39 16.50 -7.22 -6.26
N SER A 40 17.09 -8.25 -5.64
CA SER A 40 18.53 -8.55 -5.62
C SER A 40 19.46 -7.49 -5.02
N ARG A 41 18.96 -6.29 -4.67
CA ARG A 41 19.76 -5.17 -4.16
C ARG A 41 19.74 -5.06 -2.64
N LEU A 42 18.62 -5.41 -2.00
CA LEU A 42 18.52 -5.39 -0.54
C LEU A 42 19.06 -6.68 0.10
N LEU A 43 19.49 -7.66 -0.71
CA LEU A 43 20.03 -8.94 -0.24
C LEU A 43 21.20 -8.73 0.73
N ALA A 44 21.00 -9.11 1.99
CA ALA A 44 21.93 -8.92 3.10
C ALA A 44 22.41 -7.47 3.33
N ALA A 45 21.77 -6.48 2.70
CA ALA A 45 22.15 -5.08 2.84
C ALA A 45 21.52 -4.48 4.10
N HIS A 46 22.36 -3.95 4.99
CA HIS A 46 21.89 -3.22 6.16
C HIS A 46 21.09 -1.97 5.73
N PRO A 47 20.04 -1.54 6.45
CA PRO A 47 19.27 -0.32 6.14
C PRO A 47 20.06 0.98 5.95
N SER A 48 21.28 1.03 6.50
CA SER A 48 22.20 2.16 6.31
C SER A 48 23.14 2.00 5.11
N SER A 49 23.05 0.91 4.35
CA SER A 49 23.84 0.68 3.12
C SER A 49 23.36 1.61 2.00
N PRO A 50 24.24 2.08 1.11
CA PRO A 50 23.82 2.79 -0.11
C PRO A 50 22.81 2.03 -0.98
N ASP A 51 22.75 0.70 -0.88
CA ASP A 51 21.75 -0.10 -1.62
C ASP A 51 20.30 0.25 -1.25
N TRP A 52 20.09 0.82 -0.07
CA TRP A 52 18.77 1.27 0.42
C TRP A 52 18.32 2.61 -0.17
N ASP A 53 19.13 3.27 -1.00
CA ASP A 53 18.68 4.43 -1.79
C ASP A 53 17.58 4.05 -2.79
N TRP A 54 17.50 2.76 -3.19
CA TRP A 54 16.39 2.22 -3.99
C TRP A 54 15.09 2.01 -3.21
N ALA A 55 15.17 2.09 -1.89
CA ALA A 55 14.07 1.94 -0.93
C ALA A 55 13.95 3.22 -0.07
N ASP A 56 14.33 4.38 -0.62
CA ASP A 56 14.39 5.64 0.11
C ASP A 56 13.01 6.16 0.57
N GLY A 57 11.95 5.70 -0.09
CA GLY A 57 10.56 6.10 0.14
C GLY A 57 10.05 7.08 -0.91
N ASN A 58 10.88 7.53 -1.85
CA ASN A 58 10.41 8.25 -3.01
C ASN A 58 9.66 7.29 -3.93
N ALA A 59 8.39 7.62 -4.16
CA ALA A 59 7.56 6.84 -5.03
C ALA A 59 8.02 7.00 -6.49
N GLU A 60 8.11 5.91 -7.27
CA GLU A 60 8.57 6.00 -8.67
C GLU A 60 7.79 7.08 -9.47
N PRO A 61 8.48 7.82 -10.36
CA PRO A 61 7.88 8.89 -11.13
C PRO A 61 6.75 8.36 -12.01
N ARG A 62 5.67 9.12 -11.99
CA ARG A 62 4.36 8.75 -12.48
C ARG A 62 4.31 8.73 -14.03
N ARG A 63 3.42 7.94 -14.63
CA ARG A 63 3.24 7.83 -16.10
C ARG A 63 2.36 8.95 -16.68
N LEU A 64 2.40 9.09 -18.01
CA LEU A 64 1.82 10.08 -18.94
C LEU A 64 0.41 10.68 -18.71
N HIS A 65 -0.36 10.29 -17.69
CA HIS A 65 -1.76 10.69 -17.46
C HIS A 65 -2.04 11.24 -16.05
N ASP A 66 -1.03 11.84 -15.42
CA ASP A 66 -1.11 12.26 -14.03
C ASP A 66 -2.28 13.18 -13.72
N GLN A 67 -3.16 12.70 -12.84
CA GLN A 67 -3.99 13.58 -12.05
C GLN A 67 -3.06 14.31 -11.06
N PRO A 68 -3.11 15.65 -10.98
CA PRO A 68 -2.30 16.38 -10.03
C PRO A 68 -2.73 16.01 -8.61
N VAL A 69 -1.84 15.32 -7.89
CA VAL A 69 -1.95 15.06 -6.45
C VAL A 69 -1.47 16.31 -5.70
N PRO A 70 -2.20 16.83 -4.70
CA PRO A 70 -1.87 18.10 -4.03
C PRO A 70 -0.74 17.99 -3.00
N ALA A 71 -0.07 16.83 -2.92
CA ALA A 71 0.98 16.52 -1.97
C ALA A 71 1.98 15.54 -2.58
N ASP A 72 3.22 15.61 -2.10
CA ASP A 72 4.18 14.53 -2.29
C ASP A 72 3.76 13.33 -1.42
N LEU A 73 3.77 12.16 -2.03
CA LEU A 73 3.40 10.90 -1.38
C LEU A 73 4.65 10.04 -1.29
N PHE A 74 5.08 9.74 -0.08
CA PHE A 74 6.23 8.88 0.17
C PHE A 74 5.77 7.49 0.55
N GLN A 75 6.47 6.48 0.07
CA GLN A 75 6.18 5.10 0.38
C GLN A 75 6.86 4.71 1.69
N PRO A 76 6.09 4.29 2.71
CA PRO A 76 6.64 3.88 3.98
C PRO A 76 7.30 2.49 3.92
N ILE A 77 7.20 1.80 2.79
CA ILE A 77 7.64 0.41 2.62
C ILE A 77 8.42 0.23 1.33
N ALA A 78 9.27 -0.79 1.29
CA ALA A 78 9.83 -1.36 0.07
C ALA A 78 9.64 -2.89 0.08
N TRP A 79 9.46 -3.47 -1.11
CA TRP A 79 9.39 -4.92 -1.23
C TRP A 79 10.81 -5.51 -1.22
N TYR A 80 11.06 -6.40 -0.27
CA TYR A 80 12.24 -7.25 -0.26
C TYR A 80 11.88 -8.56 -0.95
N GLY A 81 12.28 -8.67 -2.21
CA GLY A 81 12.30 -9.93 -2.94
C GLY A 81 13.75 -10.36 -3.06
N GLY A 82 14.02 -11.66 -2.90
CA GLY A 82 15.38 -12.19 -2.90
C GLY A 82 16.15 -12.01 -4.23
N THR A 83 16.70 -13.06 -4.81
CA THR A 83 17.56 -12.91 -6.01
C THR A 83 16.81 -12.52 -7.27
N GLY A 84 15.46 -12.49 -7.26
CA GLY A 84 14.64 -12.07 -8.39
C GLY A 84 14.66 -13.04 -9.57
N THR A 85 15.32 -14.20 -9.44
CA THR A 85 15.32 -15.26 -10.44
C THR A 85 14.84 -16.55 -9.83
N SER A 86 13.78 -17.14 -10.38
CA SER A 86 13.22 -18.45 -9.98
C SER A 86 14.14 -19.63 -10.32
N ARG A 87 15.46 -19.41 -10.46
CA ARG A 87 16.40 -20.36 -11.08
C ARG A 87 17.09 -21.32 -10.11
N GLU A 88 16.91 -21.16 -8.81
CA GLU A 88 17.38 -22.18 -7.86
C GLU A 88 16.21 -23.02 -7.36
N SER A 89 15.90 -24.07 -8.12
CA SER A 89 14.99 -25.16 -7.72
C SER A 89 15.62 -26.09 -6.66
N ALA A 90 16.71 -25.66 -6.03
CA ALA A 90 17.54 -26.46 -5.12
C ALA A 90 17.63 -25.81 -3.74
N GLY A 91 16.49 -25.64 -3.09
CA GLY A 91 16.41 -25.52 -1.63
C GLY A 91 16.23 -24.11 -1.09
N THR A 92 15.16 -23.98 -0.31
CA THR A 92 14.75 -22.86 0.55
C THR A 92 14.05 -21.69 -0.16
N GLN A 93 12.83 -21.41 0.31
CA GLN A 93 12.09 -20.22 -0.03
C GLN A 93 12.89 -19.02 0.50
N GLU A 94 13.49 -18.25 -0.41
CA GLU A 94 14.10 -16.98 -0.02
C GLU A 94 13.05 -16.16 0.73
N PRO A 95 13.35 -15.64 1.93
CA PRO A 95 12.34 -14.95 2.70
C PRO A 95 11.99 -13.64 1.98
N THR A 96 10.74 -13.53 1.56
CA THR A 96 10.17 -12.33 0.94
C THR A 96 9.28 -11.61 1.92
N GLY A 97 9.21 -10.29 1.85
CA GLY A 97 8.34 -9.50 2.72
C GLY A 97 8.53 -8.02 2.49
N PHE A 98 7.76 -7.20 3.19
CA PHE A 98 7.98 -5.77 3.24
C PHE A 98 9.02 -5.40 4.29
N VAL A 99 9.84 -4.41 3.94
CA VAL A 99 10.73 -3.71 4.86
C VAL A 99 10.26 -2.25 4.96
N PRO A 100 10.51 -1.54 6.07
CA PRO A 100 10.29 -0.09 6.13
C PRO A 100 11.12 0.58 5.04
N SER A 101 10.67 1.69 4.45
CA SER A 101 11.55 2.51 3.63
C SER A 101 12.62 3.19 4.49
N ARG A 102 13.71 3.67 3.88
CA ARG A 102 14.75 4.43 4.59
C ARG A 102 14.15 5.64 5.31
N MET A 103 13.24 6.36 4.67
CA MET A 103 12.52 7.46 5.29
C MET A 103 11.76 7.02 6.55
N LEU A 104 11.00 5.93 6.51
CA LEU A 104 10.29 5.43 7.70
C LEU A 104 11.27 4.97 8.78
N TYR A 105 12.36 4.31 8.37
CA TYR A 105 13.42 3.85 9.25
C TYR A 105 14.05 5.01 10.04
N ASP A 106 14.41 6.08 9.33
CA ASP A 106 15.04 7.26 9.93
C ASP A 106 14.06 8.05 10.80
N LEU A 107 12.82 8.28 10.34
CA LEU A 107 11.79 9.02 11.08
C LEU A 107 11.45 8.39 12.44
N LEU A 108 11.46 7.06 12.51
CA LEU A 108 11.09 6.31 13.70
C LEU A 108 12.30 5.88 14.55
N ASP A 109 13.52 6.31 14.23
CA ASP A 109 14.77 5.83 14.87
C ASP A 109 14.77 4.28 14.96
N LEU A 110 14.37 3.63 13.87
CA LEU A 110 14.32 2.18 13.83
C LEU A 110 15.75 1.62 13.93
N ARG A 111 15.83 0.46 14.54
CA ARG A 111 17.03 -0.33 14.69
C ARG A 111 16.78 -1.67 14.05
N HIS A 112 17.83 -2.21 13.46
CA HIS A 112 17.75 -3.53 12.85
C HIS A 112 17.38 -4.56 13.92
N GLY A 113 16.26 -5.25 13.69
CA GLY A 113 15.91 -6.50 14.36
C GLY A 113 16.15 -7.68 13.41
N ASN A 114 15.75 -8.87 13.83
CA ASN A 114 15.90 -10.10 13.04
C ASN A 114 14.60 -10.42 12.28
N ASP A 115 14.70 -11.08 11.12
CA ASP A 115 13.57 -11.69 10.41
C ASP A 115 12.40 -10.74 10.12
N PHE A 116 12.65 -9.65 9.39
CA PHE A 116 11.63 -8.66 9.03
C PHE A 116 10.96 -7.99 10.25
N ARG A 117 11.77 -7.75 11.29
CA ARG A 117 11.38 -7.03 12.50
C ARG A 117 12.36 -5.90 12.72
N TRP A 118 11.84 -4.76 13.15
CA TRP A 118 12.61 -3.58 13.49
C TRP A 118 12.16 -3.08 14.84
N ASP A 119 13.14 -2.84 15.70
CA ASP A 119 12.92 -2.36 17.07
C ASP A 119 13.15 -0.84 17.11
N ASP A 120 12.48 -0.17 18.03
CA ASP A 120 12.87 1.16 18.49
C ASP A 120 13.46 1.07 19.91
N ALA A 121 13.61 2.21 20.59
CA ALA A 121 14.08 2.22 21.97
C ALA A 121 13.16 1.48 22.96
N ALA A 122 11.88 1.30 22.62
CA ALA A 122 10.90 0.68 23.51
C ALA A 122 10.77 -0.84 23.28
N SER A 123 10.84 -1.33 22.04
CA SER A 123 10.93 -2.74 21.61
C SER A 123 10.48 -2.84 20.14
N LEU A 124 9.85 -3.95 19.73
CA LEU A 124 9.28 -4.14 18.41
C LEU A 124 8.42 -2.94 18.00
N ALA A 125 8.84 -2.28 16.92
CA ALA A 125 8.22 -1.09 16.39
C ALA A 125 7.49 -1.39 15.09
N VAL A 126 8.16 -2.11 14.19
CA VAL A 126 7.67 -2.44 12.84
C VAL A 126 7.98 -3.90 12.55
N SER A 127 7.08 -4.60 11.88
CA SER A 127 7.34 -5.95 11.38
C SER A 127 6.48 -6.31 10.18
N ASP A 128 6.98 -7.20 9.34
CA ASP A 128 6.12 -7.96 8.42
C ASP A 128 5.86 -9.35 9.02
N PRO A 129 4.66 -9.62 9.57
CA PRO A 129 4.35 -10.91 10.19
C PRO A 129 4.09 -12.00 9.16
N THR A 130 3.97 -11.65 7.88
CA THR A 130 3.74 -12.54 6.74
C THR A 130 5.02 -12.83 5.96
N ALA A 131 6.17 -12.30 6.41
CA ALA A 131 7.45 -12.54 5.77
C ALA A 131 7.77 -14.04 5.66
N GLY A 132 8.13 -14.49 4.46
CA GLY A 132 8.41 -15.89 4.15
C GLY A 132 7.17 -16.81 4.15
N MET A 133 5.96 -16.26 4.23
CA MET A 133 4.71 -17.01 4.07
C MET A 133 4.19 -16.93 2.64
N ASP A 134 3.40 -17.91 2.21
CA ASP A 134 2.63 -17.86 0.95
C ASP A 134 1.35 -17.01 1.13
N GLU A 135 1.53 -15.80 1.64
CA GLU A 135 0.48 -14.82 1.93
C GLU A 135 0.84 -13.44 1.37
N ALA A 136 -0.13 -12.54 1.33
CA ALA A 136 0.14 -11.16 0.92
C ALA A 136 0.94 -10.43 2.00
N SER A 137 2.17 -10.02 1.66
CA SER A 137 3.04 -9.28 2.59
C SER A 137 2.34 -8.07 3.19
N THR A 138 2.59 -7.80 4.46
CA THR A 138 1.94 -6.71 5.20
C THR A 138 2.90 -6.13 6.23
N LEU A 139 3.35 -4.88 6.03
CA LEU A 139 4.12 -4.20 7.08
C LEU A 139 3.17 -3.60 8.12
N VAL A 140 3.31 -4.03 9.38
CA VAL A 140 2.58 -3.46 10.51
C VAL A 140 3.50 -2.62 11.39
N MET A 141 2.94 -1.55 11.96
CA MET A 141 3.62 -0.62 12.86
C MET A 141 2.84 -0.50 14.17
N ARG A 142 3.55 -0.38 15.29
CA ARG A 142 2.97 -0.11 16.61
C ARG A 142 2.18 1.21 16.58
N ARG A 143 1.01 1.25 17.24
CA ARG A 143 0.04 2.35 17.07
C ARG A 143 0.56 3.71 17.58
N ASP A 144 1.29 3.72 18.68
CA ASP A 144 1.90 4.90 19.31
C ASP A 144 2.91 5.60 18.39
N LEU A 145 3.51 4.90 17.44
CA LEU A 145 4.45 5.49 16.48
C LEU A 145 3.77 6.45 15.51
N ALA A 146 2.44 6.43 15.41
CA ALA A 146 1.69 7.45 14.67
C ALA A 146 1.90 8.86 15.25
N ASP A 147 2.07 8.98 16.56
CA ASP A 147 2.32 10.28 17.21
C ASP A 147 3.73 10.79 16.85
N ARG A 148 4.72 9.88 16.77
CA ARG A 148 6.08 10.23 16.33
C ARG A 148 6.11 10.69 14.86
N LEU A 149 5.33 10.07 13.98
CA LEU A 149 5.17 10.54 12.61
C LEU A 149 4.56 11.95 12.57
N ALA A 150 3.54 12.20 13.40
CA ALA A 150 2.90 13.51 13.50
C ALA A 150 3.87 14.59 14.02
N GLU A 151 4.65 14.27 15.06
CA GLU A 151 5.72 15.14 15.60
C GLU A 151 6.79 15.46 14.55
N ALA A 152 7.11 14.49 13.68
CA ALA A 152 8.02 14.68 12.56
C ALA A 152 7.39 15.42 11.36
N GLY A 153 6.14 15.86 11.46
CA GLY A 153 5.45 16.62 10.41
C GLY A 153 4.84 15.76 9.30
N TYR A 154 4.55 14.49 9.56
CA TYR A 154 3.94 13.56 8.61
C TYR A 154 2.63 12.97 9.13
N SER A 155 1.73 12.64 8.21
CA SER A 155 0.54 11.83 8.45
C SER A 155 0.53 10.62 7.52
N MET A 156 -0.23 9.60 7.90
CA MET A 156 -0.43 8.41 7.08
C MET A 156 -1.73 8.54 6.27
N PHE A 157 -1.63 8.26 4.98
CA PHE A 157 -2.76 8.15 4.06
C PHE A 157 -2.80 6.73 3.49
N TRP A 158 -3.98 6.15 3.37
CA TRP A 158 -4.15 4.84 2.75
C TRP A 158 -5.12 4.90 1.58
N THR A 159 -4.86 4.09 0.57
CA THR A 159 -5.84 3.73 -0.46
C THR A 159 -6.13 2.23 -0.35
N ALA A 160 -7.40 1.88 -0.53
CA ALA A 160 -7.86 0.51 -0.59
C ALA A 160 -8.60 0.31 -1.91
N LEU A 161 -8.19 -0.70 -2.66
CA LEU A 161 -8.81 -1.13 -3.90
C LEU A 161 -9.20 -2.60 -3.76
N LEU A 162 -10.45 -2.92 -4.02
CA LEU A 162 -10.96 -4.27 -4.05
C LEU A 162 -11.57 -4.53 -5.40
N ASN A 163 -11.23 -5.67 -6.01
CA ASN A 163 -11.84 -6.09 -7.26
C ASN A 163 -12.19 -7.58 -7.21
N LYS A 164 -13.39 -7.89 -7.70
CA LYS A 164 -13.88 -9.25 -7.85
C LYS A 164 -14.50 -9.42 -9.21
N GLN A 165 -13.82 -10.19 -10.04
CA GLN A 165 -14.43 -10.80 -11.21
C GLN A 165 -15.31 -11.99 -10.76
N ARG A 166 -16.57 -11.98 -11.19
CA ARG A 166 -17.49 -13.11 -11.12
C ARG A 166 -17.30 -13.93 -12.39
N ASN A 167 -16.77 -15.13 -12.23
CA ASN A 167 -16.75 -16.11 -13.29
C ASN A 167 -18.01 -16.96 -13.16
N ASP A 168 -18.90 -16.89 -14.15
CA ASP A 168 -19.87 -17.98 -14.32
C ASP A 168 -19.11 -19.17 -14.89
N HIS A 169 -19.41 -20.38 -14.38
CA HIS A 169 -18.80 -21.64 -14.84
C HIS A 169 -19.31 -22.07 -16.23
N ASP A 170 -19.91 -21.16 -16.99
CA ASP A 170 -20.47 -21.41 -18.30
C ASP A 170 -19.60 -20.73 -19.37
N TYR A 171 -19.15 -21.51 -20.34
CA TYR A 171 -18.41 -21.05 -21.52
C TYR A 171 -19.31 -20.32 -22.53
N GLY A 172 -20.62 -20.17 -22.23
CA GLY A 172 -21.57 -19.39 -23.01
C GLY A 172 -21.21 -17.90 -23.12
N ARG A 173 -21.80 -17.22 -24.11
CA ARG A 173 -21.68 -15.75 -24.23
C ARG A 173 -22.18 -15.11 -22.93
N PRO A 174 -21.46 -14.12 -22.37
CA PRO A 174 -21.92 -13.40 -21.18
C PRO A 174 -23.34 -12.84 -21.40
N GLY A 175 -24.25 -13.13 -20.48
CA GLY A 175 -25.55 -12.46 -20.44
C GLY A 175 -25.42 -11.00 -19.96
N ASP A 176 -26.55 -10.33 -19.73
CA ASP A 176 -26.61 -8.92 -19.31
C ASP A 176 -26.17 -8.66 -17.84
N ASP A 177 -25.71 -9.69 -17.14
CA ASP A 177 -25.32 -9.66 -15.74
C ASP A 177 -23.95 -9.01 -15.51
N TYR A 178 -23.82 -8.34 -14.36
CA TYR A 178 -22.58 -7.71 -13.93
C TYR A 178 -21.53 -8.76 -13.56
N ARG A 179 -20.34 -8.63 -14.16
CA ARG A 179 -19.23 -9.56 -13.94
C ARG A 179 -18.10 -8.99 -13.10
N TRP A 180 -18.04 -7.67 -12.94
CA TRP A 180 -16.98 -7.02 -12.18
C TRP A 180 -17.59 -6.24 -11.03
N LEU A 181 -17.06 -6.43 -9.83
CA LEU A 181 -17.28 -5.58 -8.67
C LEU A 181 -15.95 -4.88 -8.37
N SER A 182 -15.95 -3.55 -8.34
CA SER A 182 -14.80 -2.74 -7.94
C SER A 182 -15.21 -1.87 -6.75
N ALA A 183 -14.34 -1.72 -5.77
CA ALA A 183 -14.54 -0.82 -4.64
C ALA A 183 -13.24 -0.10 -4.29
N SER A 184 -13.35 1.20 -4.02
CA SER A 184 -12.22 2.12 -3.83
C SER A 184 -12.49 2.99 -2.60
N ALA A 185 -11.63 2.91 -1.59
CA ALA A 185 -11.67 3.78 -0.41
C ALA A 185 -10.32 4.44 -0.15
N SER A 186 -10.38 5.58 0.53
CA SER A 186 -9.22 6.29 1.06
C SER A 186 -9.41 6.58 2.54
N TYR A 187 -8.30 6.52 3.27
CA TYR A 187 -8.26 6.74 4.70
C TYR A 187 -7.12 7.68 5.07
N LEU A 188 -7.28 8.43 6.14
CA LEU A 188 -6.25 9.34 6.65
C LEU A 188 -6.11 9.15 8.16
N MET A 189 -4.88 9.20 8.65
CA MET A 189 -4.61 9.27 10.08
C MET A 189 -4.93 10.68 10.58
N SER A 190 -5.75 10.78 11.61
CA SER A 190 -6.20 12.02 12.23
C SER A 190 -6.39 11.81 13.73
N GLY A 191 -5.67 12.56 14.55
CA GLY A 191 -5.80 12.53 16.01
C GLY A 191 -5.67 11.13 16.61
N GLY A 192 -4.69 10.32 16.15
CA GLY A 192 -4.49 8.96 16.62
C GLY A 192 -5.58 7.96 16.19
N SER A 193 -6.48 8.33 15.27
CA SER A 193 -7.54 7.51 14.69
C SER A 193 -7.41 7.40 13.15
N VAL A 194 -7.95 6.35 12.55
CA VAL A 194 -8.01 6.22 11.08
C VAL A 194 -9.40 6.63 10.62
N GLU A 195 -9.48 7.69 9.84
CA GLU A 195 -10.73 8.23 9.32
C GLU A 195 -10.93 7.84 7.86
N CYS A 196 -12.13 7.37 7.52
CA CYS A 196 -12.52 7.16 6.13
C CYS A 196 -12.76 8.51 5.45
N VAL A 197 -11.98 8.82 4.41
CA VAL A 197 -12.12 10.04 3.61
C VAL A 197 -13.21 9.86 2.56
N SER A 198 -13.16 8.76 1.82
CA SER A 198 -14.13 8.42 0.79
C SER A 198 -14.18 6.91 0.61
N ALA A 199 -15.35 6.39 0.24
CA ALA A 199 -15.55 4.98 -0.06
C ALA A 199 -16.65 4.88 -1.12
N GLN A 200 -16.37 4.17 -2.20
CA GLN A 200 -17.31 3.94 -3.29
C GLN A 200 -17.15 2.52 -3.85
N ALA A 201 -18.25 1.95 -4.34
CA ALA A 201 -18.24 0.66 -4.99
C ALA A 201 -19.16 0.67 -6.22
N TRP A 202 -18.75 -0.10 -7.22
CA TRP A 202 -19.36 -0.14 -8.54
C TRP A 202 -19.43 -1.59 -9.01
N ARG A 203 -20.51 -1.91 -9.73
CA ARG A 203 -20.60 -3.14 -10.52
C ARG A 203 -20.62 -2.78 -12.02
N CYS A 204 -19.87 -3.52 -12.82
CA CYS A 204 -19.67 -3.24 -14.24
C CYS A 204 -19.91 -4.49 -15.11
N ARG A 205 -20.32 -4.25 -16.36
CA ARG A 205 -20.49 -5.26 -17.41
C ARG A 205 -19.16 -5.58 -18.12
N PRO A 206 -18.99 -6.80 -18.67
CA PRO A 206 -17.72 -7.30 -19.22
C PRO A 206 -17.26 -6.70 -20.57
N PHE A 207 -17.70 -5.49 -20.96
CA PHE A 207 -17.28 -4.84 -22.22
C PHE A 207 -16.68 -3.45 -21.95
N PRO A 208 -15.76 -2.95 -22.80
CA PRO A 208 -15.34 -1.56 -22.75
C PRO A 208 -16.58 -0.66 -22.87
N GLY A 209 -16.85 0.16 -21.85
CA GLY A 209 -18.00 1.07 -21.82
C GLY A 209 -19.27 0.54 -21.13
N GLY A 210 -19.21 -0.55 -20.35
CA GLY A 210 -20.33 -0.91 -19.48
C GLY A 210 -20.60 0.17 -18.43
N ASP A 211 -21.85 0.63 -18.32
CA ASP A 211 -22.22 1.69 -17.37
C ASP A 211 -21.97 1.24 -15.92
N PRO A 212 -21.03 1.87 -15.19
CA PRO A 212 -20.77 1.54 -13.81
C PRO A 212 -22.01 1.85 -12.97
N THR A 213 -22.57 0.84 -12.33
CA THR A 213 -23.71 1.02 -11.42
C THR A 213 -23.20 1.07 -9.98
N PRO A 214 -23.50 2.14 -9.21
CA PRO A 214 -23.14 2.19 -7.79
C PRO A 214 -23.70 1.00 -7.02
N VAL A 215 -22.93 0.51 -6.06
CA VAL A 215 -23.34 -0.51 -5.09
C VAL A 215 -23.06 0.01 -3.69
N GLU A 216 -23.95 -0.30 -2.74
CA GLU A 216 -23.73 0.05 -1.34
C GLU A 216 -22.49 -0.66 -0.79
N TRP A 217 -21.60 0.12 -0.18
CA TRP A 217 -20.44 -0.40 0.53
C TRP A 217 -20.47 0.11 1.97
N ASN A 218 -20.81 -0.80 2.88
CA ASN A 218 -20.95 -0.54 4.30
C ASN A 218 -19.58 -0.41 4.98
N VAL A 219 -18.89 0.70 4.72
CA VAL A 219 -17.67 1.09 5.43
C VAL A 219 -18.05 1.83 6.69
N ARG A 220 -17.52 1.39 7.84
CA ARG A 220 -17.64 2.14 9.09
C ARG A 220 -16.90 3.46 8.93
N ARG A 221 -17.63 4.57 8.95
CA ARG A 221 -17.05 5.92 9.04
C ARG A 221 -16.85 6.22 10.51
N ALA A 222 -15.64 6.65 10.90
CA ALA A 222 -15.40 7.15 12.25
C ALA A 222 -16.38 8.33 12.50
N GLY A 223 -17.07 8.28 13.63
CA GLY A 223 -17.97 9.33 14.11
C GLY A 223 -17.40 10.01 15.34
#